data_AF-A0AA40X300-F1
#
_entry.id   AF-A0AA40X300-F1
#
_cell.length_a   1.000
_cell.length_b   1.000
_cell.length_c   1.000
_cell.angle_alpha   90.00
_cell.angle_beta   90.00
_cell.angle_gamma   90.00
#
_symmetry.space_group_name_H-M   'P 1'
#
loop_
_entity.id
_entity.type
_entity.pdbx_description
1 polymer ?
#
loop_
_entity_poly.entity_id
_entity_poly.type
_entity_poly.pdbx_seq_one_letter_code
_entity_poly.pdbx_strand_id
1 'polypeptide(L)'
;MNPVNNTQQSTSVKCISEGNTLFPSGKMQNFITNYSNNVNNVRTNKPSMPIAWQDFEENYHKGDLIYGLMGPRTHCTSILRPCGMLKNSAYTIDAYIAAMENQICKPLRDHKYIKTFKRLERNATEEKIDAIRQSLSRKYNSLVSFDKTVAQQYKINPYHHWKTFLSLERNTKFNTGNILAKSIYYTDCDSPLNDNFITEYLKTKCKSGLQMAMMDDKIKIHFLLDDISDTWVVYKYLESYTSSELRFAFRNRTALTGKIFFYNKGRQVAPPWEQNSTLWEEYHPKSSESNPSA
;
A
#
# COMPACT_ATOMS: atom_id res chain seq x y z
N MET A 1 60.10 12.00 44.42
CA MET A 1 58.72 12.52 44.43
C MET A 1 58.64 13.60 43.37
N ASN A 2 58.01 13.31 42.23
CA ASN A 2 57.78 14.23 41.12
C ASN A 2 56.33 14.06 40.66
N PRO A 3 55.63 15.14 40.25
CA PRO A 3 54.24 15.10 39.84
C PRO A 3 54.11 14.66 38.37
N VAL A 4 53.06 13.89 38.07
CA VAL A 4 52.73 13.44 36.71
C VAL A 4 51.71 14.42 36.10
N ASN A 5 52.14 15.09 35.04
CA ASN A 5 51.30 15.90 34.15
C ASN A 5 50.39 14.98 33.31
N ASN A 6 49.08 15.22 33.33
CA ASN A 6 48.16 14.70 32.32
C ASN A 6 47.54 15.89 31.56
N THR A 7 47.99 16.05 30.32
CA THR A 7 47.55 17.06 29.38
C THR A 7 46.15 16.72 28.86
N GLN A 8 45.19 17.61 29.11
CA GLN A 8 43.90 17.61 28.43
C GLN A 8 44.09 17.93 26.94
N GLN A 9 43.67 17.03 26.05
CA GLN A 9 43.34 17.38 24.67
C GLN A 9 41.83 17.41 24.51
N SER A 10 41.32 18.63 24.47
CA SER A 10 40.00 18.99 23.97
C SER A 10 39.95 18.74 22.47
N THR A 11 39.19 17.73 22.04
CA THR A 11 38.70 17.61 20.66
C THR A 11 37.22 17.95 20.64
N SER A 12 36.93 19.21 20.36
CA SER A 12 35.61 19.68 19.97
C SER A 12 35.19 18.98 18.67
N VAL A 13 34.22 18.07 18.75
CA VAL A 13 33.56 17.54 17.55
C VAL A 13 32.66 18.64 17.01
N LYS A 14 33.13 19.29 15.94
CA LYS A 14 32.34 20.19 15.09
C LYS A 14 31.09 19.44 14.63
N CYS A 15 29.91 19.98 14.97
CA CYS A 15 28.66 19.66 14.31
C CYS A 15 28.79 20.00 12.82
N ILE A 16 28.99 19.00 11.97
CA ILE A 16 28.78 19.12 10.53
C ILE A 16 27.28 18.96 10.31
N SER A 17 26.60 20.10 10.18
CA SER A 17 25.28 20.19 9.60
C SER A 17 25.41 20.04 8.09
N GLU A 18 25.41 18.81 7.58
CA GLU A 18 25.23 18.54 6.16
C GLU A 18 23.84 17.93 5.95
N GLY A 19 23.07 18.61 5.11
CA GLY A 19 21.67 18.33 4.82
C GLY A 19 21.51 17.02 4.08
N ASN A 20 21.40 15.92 4.81
CA ASN A 20 20.83 14.69 4.28
C ASN A 20 19.33 14.91 4.06
N THR A 21 18.93 15.06 2.80
CA THR A 21 17.53 14.99 2.40
C THR A 21 16.92 13.71 2.95
N LEU A 22 15.92 13.83 3.83
CA LEU A 22 15.23 12.70 4.49
C LEU A 22 14.53 11.71 3.52
N PHE A 23 14.55 12.00 2.20
CA PHE A 23 13.90 11.22 1.17
C PHE A 23 14.78 11.13 -0.09
N PRO A 24 15.55 10.05 -0.28
CA PRO A 24 15.98 9.67 -1.62
C PRO A 24 14.73 9.27 -2.43
N SER A 25 14.59 9.79 -3.65
CA SER A 25 13.49 9.37 -4.53
C SER A 25 13.57 7.87 -4.83
N GLY A 26 12.45 7.16 -4.88
CA GLY A 26 12.40 5.74 -5.24
C GLY A 26 12.40 4.78 -4.05
N LYS A 27 12.36 5.28 -2.81
CA LYS A 27 12.17 4.42 -1.62
C LYS A 27 10.84 3.68 -1.69
N MET A 28 9.75 4.35 -2.09
CA MET A 28 8.45 3.67 -2.15
C MET A 28 8.43 2.61 -3.25
N GLN A 29 9.06 2.87 -4.39
CA GLN A 29 9.25 1.87 -5.45
C GLN A 29 10.07 0.67 -4.97
N ASN A 30 11.13 0.90 -4.21
CA ASN A 30 11.94 -0.17 -3.60
C ASN A 30 11.16 -0.94 -2.53
N PHE A 31 10.32 -0.29 -1.72
CA PHE A 31 9.45 -0.97 -0.75
C PHE A 31 8.37 -1.82 -1.43
N ILE A 32 7.72 -1.30 -2.48
CA ILE A 32 6.76 -2.05 -3.30
C ILE A 32 7.44 -3.29 -3.90
N THR A 33 8.68 -3.14 -4.37
CA THR A 33 9.45 -4.24 -4.97
C THR A 33 9.92 -5.25 -3.92
N ASN A 34 10.47 -4.79 -2.79
CA ASN A 34 11.08 -5.63 -1.76
C ASN A 34 10.05 -6.41 -0.91
N TYR A 35 8.90 -5.83 -0.58
CA TYR A 35 7.83 -6.56 0.12
C TYR A 35 7.05 -7.52 -0.78
N SER A 36 7.13 -7.33 -2.10
CA SER A 36 6.59 -8.27 -3.08
C SER A 36 7.51 -9.47 -3.33
N ASN A 37 8.78 -9.41 -2.89
CA ASN A 37 9.83 -10.39 -3.22
C ASN A 37 10.06 -11.49 -2.16
N ASN A 38 9.10 -11.74 -1.27
CA ASN A 38 9.26 -12.78 -0.23
C ASN A 38 8.68 -14.16 -0.59
N VAL A 39 8.65 -14.51 -1.88
CA VAL A 39 8.49 -15.92 -2.34
C VAL A 39 9.35 -16.15 -3.60
N ASN A 40 10.43 -16.91 -3.40
CA ASN A 40 11.25 -17.71 -4.32
C ASN A 40 11.61 -17.17 -5.73
N ASN A 41 12.92 -16.98 -5.92
CA ASN A 41 13.60 -17.10 -7.21
C ASN A 41 13.40 -18.50 -7.80
N VAL A 42 12.54 -18.62 -8.82
CA VAL A 42 12.57 -19.74 -9.75
C VAL A 42 12.74 -19.18 -11.16
N ARG A 43 13.91 -19.46 -11.74
CA ARG A 43 14.15 -19.30 -13.18
C ARG A 43 13.18 -20.21 -13.92
N THR A 44 12.30 -19.67 -14.74
CA THR A 44 11.52 -20.46 -15.71
C THR A 44 11.89 -20.07 -17.12
N ASN A 45 12.42 -21.05 -17.85
CA ASN A 45 12.52 -21.04 -19.31
C ASN A 45 11.14 -20.74 -19.92
N LYS A 46 11.11 -20.01 -21.04
CA LYS A 46 9.90 -19.71 -21.83
C LYS A 46 9.16 -21.01 -22.17
N PRO A 47 7.91 -21.21 -21.70
CA PRO A 47 7.02 -22.18 -22.30
C PRO A 47 6.29 -21.54 -23.48
N SER A 48 6.02 -22.35 -24.51
CA SER A 48 4.98 -22.07 -25.50
C SER A 48 3.64 -21.80 -24.81
N MET A 49 2.86 -20.87 -25.36
CA MET A 49 1.60 -20.36 -24.79
C MET A 49 0.66 -21.50 -24.35
N PRO A 50 0.33 -21.62 -23.05
CA PRO A 50 -0.76 -22.50 -22.63
C PRO A 50 -2.09 -21.85 -23.01
N ILE A 51 -3.04 -22.67 -23.47
CA ILE A 51 -4.47 -22.37 -23.74
C ILE A 51 -5.18 -21.70 -22.53
N ALA A 52 -4.54 -21.64 -21.36
CA ALA A 52 -5.14 -21.38 -20.07
C ALA A 52 -5.52 -19.90 -19.79
N TRP A 53 -5.13 -18.92 -20.62
CA TRP A 53 -5.37 -17.48 -20.36
C TRP A 53 -6.51 -16.83 -21.15
N GLN A 54 -7.22 -17.61 -21.97
CA GLN A 54 -8.27 -17.11 -22.85
C GLN A 54 -9.38 -16.38 -22.07
N ASP A 55 -9.89 -16.97 -20.98
CA ASP A 55 -10.95 -16.36 -20.16
C ASP A 55 -10.50 -14.99 -19.60
N PHE A 56 -9.25 -14.86 -19.16
CA PHE A 56 -8.74 -13.60 -18.64
C PHE A 56 -8.62 -12.54 -19.76
N GLU A 57 -8.05 -12.91 -20.91
CA GLU A 57 -7.88 -12.00 -22.04
C GLU A 57 -9.22 -11.49 -22.59
N GLU A 58 -10.22 -12.36 -22.67
CA GLU A 58 -11.57 -12.01 -23.14
C GLU A 58 -12.31 -11.08 -22.16
N ASN A 59 -12.05 -11.22 -20.86
CA ASN A 59 -12.75 -10.47 -19.82
C ASN A 59 -12.04 -9.17 -19.40
N TYR A 60 -10.73 -9.04 -19.63
CA TYR A 60 -9.98 -7.87 -19.20
C TYR A 60 -10.24 -6.68 -20.12
N HIS A 61 -10.63 -5.54 -19.55
CA HIS A 61 -10.83 -4.30 -20.27
C HIS A 61 -9.85 -3.21 -19.82
N LYS A 62 -9.59 -2.27 -20.71
CA LYS A 62 -8.72 -1.14 -20.42
C LYS A 62 -9.31 -0.27 -19.31
N GLY A 63 -8.57 -0.17 -18.20
CA GLY A 63 -8.99 0.56 -17.00
C GLY A 63 -9.22 -0.35 -15.80
N ASP A 64 -9.37 -1.66 -16.04
CA ASP A 64 -9.49 -2.66 -14.99
C ASP A 64 -8.17 -2.81 -14.21
N LEU A 65 -8.28 -3.32 -12.98
CA LEU A 65 -7.14 -3.50 -12.08
C LEU A 65 -6.86 -4.98 -11.84
N ILE A 66 -5.57 -5.31 -11.89
CA ILE A 66 -5.05 -6.65 -11.68
C ILE A 66 -4.46 -6.75 -10.27
N TYR A 67 -4.97 -7.71 -9.51
CA TYR A 67 -4.53 -8.09 -8.17
C TYR A 67 -3.94 -9.50 -8.19
N GLY A 68 -3.09 -9.82 -7.22
CA GLY A 68 -2.39 -11.11 -7.14
C GLY A 68 -0.91 -10.97 -6.81
N LEU A 69 -0.22 -12.10 -6.74
CA LEU A 69 1.23 -12.12 -6.50
C LEU A 69 2.01 -11.51 -7.68
N MET A 70 3.21 -10.97 -7.42
CA MET A 70 4.02 -10.26 -8.41
C MET A 70 4.37 -11.12 -9.63
N GLY A 71 4.76 -12.39 -9.41
CA GLY A 71 5.08 -13.33 -10.49
C GLY A 71 3.90 -13.51 -11.47
N PRO A 72 2.74 -13.98 -11.00
CA PRO A 72 1.53 -14.09 -11.82
C PRO A 72 1.12 -12.79 -12.51
N ARG A 73 1.15 -11.64 -11.80
CA ARG A 73 0.85 -10.32 -12.42
C ARG A 73 1.83 -9.98 -13.53
N THR A 74 3.13 -10.25 -13.35
CA THR A 74 4.16 -9.99 -14.35
C THR A 74 3.95 -10.88 -15.58
N HIS A 75 3.62 -12.14 -15.37
CA HIS A 75 3.30 -13.07 -16.46
C HIS A 75 2.08 -12.60 -17.25
N CYS A 76 0.96 -12.35 -16.56
CA CYS A 76 -0.28 -11.84 -17.15
C CYS A 76 -0.05 -10.53 -17.95
N THR A 77 0.70 -9.58 -17.39
CA THR A 77 0.96 -8.30 -18.09
C THR A 77 1.88 -8.45 -19.29
N SER A 78 2.72 -9.49 -19.34
CA SER A 78 3.54 -9.79 -20.52
C SER A 78 2.69 -10.24 -21.71
N ILE A 79 1.52 -10.82 -21.45
CA ILE A 79 0.55 -11.28 -22.44
C ILE A 79 -0.28 -10.10 -22.98
N LEU A 80 -0.73 -9.21 -22.11
CA LEU A 80 -1.56 -8.06 -22.49
C LEU A 80 -0.78 -6.93 -23.20
N ARG A 81 0.54 -6.85 -23.00
CA ARG A 81 1.37 -5.75 -23.49
C ARG A 81 1.45 -5.70 -25.03
N PRO A 82 1.71 -6.81 -25.76
CA PRO A 82 1.70 -6.82 -27.23
C PRO A 82 0.39 -6.31 -27.85
N CYS A 83 -0.75 -6.56 -27.19
CA CYS A 83 -2.07 -6.15 -27.67
C CYS A 83 -2.39 -4.66 -27.41
N GLY A 84 -1.48 -3.91 -26.78
CA GLY A 84 -1.66 -2.48 -26.48
C GLY A 84 -2.69 -2.18 -25.38
N MET A 85 -3.31 -3.20 -24.78
CA MET A 85 -4.36 -3.06 -23.75
C MET A 85 -3.87 -2.36 -22.48
N LEU A 86 -2.58 -2.46 -22.18
CA LEU A 86 -1.96 -1.80 -21.03
C LEU A 86 -1.52 -0.35 -21.30
N LYS A 87 -1.59 0.12 -22.55
CA LYS A 87 -1.10 1.45 -22.91
C LYS A 87 -1.91 2.53 -22.18
N ASN A 88 -1.23 3.37 -21.41
CA ASN A 88 -1.83 4.43 -20.58
C ASN A 88 -2.82 3.92 -19.51
N SER A 89 -2.77 2.63 -19.16
CA SER A 89 -3.56 2.08 -18.06
C SER A 89 -2.67 1.86 -16.85
N ALA A 90 -3.09 2.35 -15.68
CA ALA A 90 -2.59 1.82 -14.41
C ALA A 90 -3.37 0.53 -14.11
N TYR A 91 -2.91 -0.55 -14.73
CA TYR A 91 -3.50 -1.90 -14.60
C TYR A 91 -3.20 -2.55 -13.24
N THR A 92 -2.44 -1.89 -12.36
CA THR A 92 -2.29 -2.27 -10.94
C THR A 92 -2.47 -1.05 -10.05
N ILE A 93 -2.87 -1.27 -8.81
CA ILE A 93 -2.96 -0.19 -7.82
C ILE A 93 -1.58 0.42 -7.49
N ASP A 94 -0.53 -0.39 -7.63
CA ASP A 94 0.87 0.00 -7.39
C ASP A 94 1.27 1.18 -8.27
N ALA A 95 0.76 1.28 -9.50
CA ALA A 95 1.04 2.39 -10.41
C ALA A 95 0.46 3.72 -9.89
N TYR A 96 -0.76 3.73 -9.36
CA TYR A 96 -1.33 4.94 -8.72
C TYR A 96 -0.55 5.32 -7.47
N ILE A 97 -0.18 4.33 -6.65
CA ILE A 97 0.58 4.53 -5.43
C ILE A 97 1.95 5.15 -5.77
N ALA A 98 2.72 4.56 -6.68
CA ALA A 98 4.03 5.05 -7.08
C ALA A 98 3.97 6.46 -7.66
N ALA A 99 2.98 6.75 -8.51
CA ALA A 99 2.76 8.09 -9.07
C ALA A 99 2.49 9.16 -7.99
N MET A 100 2.00 8.77 -6.81
CA MET A 100 1.73 9.67 -5.69
C MET A 100 2.91 9.90 -4.74
N GLU A 101 4.05 9.20 -4.90
CA GLU A 101 5.20 9.22 -3.96
C GLU A 101 5.60 10.65 -3.56
N ASN A 102 5.80 11.52 -4.56
CA ASN A 102 6.23 12.89 -4.31
C ASN A 102 5.20 13.72 -3.54
N GLN A 103 3.90 13.49 -3.76
CA GLN A 103 2.84 14.22 -3.06
C GLN A 103 2.72 13.73 -1.63
N ILE A 104 2.78 12.41 -1.43
CA ILE A 104 2.68 11.78 -0.11
C ILE A 104 3.81 12.26 0.80
N CYS A 105 5.03 12.32 0.26
CA CYS A 105 6.23 12.70 0.99
C CYS A 105 6.42 14.23 1.10
N LYS A 106 5.64 15.04 0.39
CA LYS A 106 5.82 16.50 0.38
C LYS A 106 5.72 17.11 1.79
N PRO A 107 4.72 16.80 2.62
CA PRO A 107 4.67 17.31 4.00
C PRO A 107 5.86 16.87 4.85
N LEU A 108 6.44 15.71 4.56
CA LEU A 108 7.60 15.18 5.29
C LEU A 108 8.91 15.86 4.90
N ARG A 109 8.93 16.61 3.81
CA ARG A 109 10.03 17.50 3.41
C ARG A 109 9.86 18.93 3.94
N ASP A 110 8.69 19.27 4.50
CA ASP A 110 8.42 20.58 5.09
C ASP A 110 8.97 20.67 6.52
N HIS A 111 9.98 21.51 6.72
CA HIS A 111 10.66 21.65 8.01
C HIS A 111 9.71 22.10 9.14
N LYS A 112 8.74 22.99 8.85
CA LYS A 112 7.77 23.49 9.83
C LYS A 112 6.78 22.39 10.23
N TYR A 113 6.36 21.57 9.29
CA TYR A 113 5.55 20.38 9.52
C TYR A 113 6.30 19.39 10.42
N ILE A 114 7.51 18.99 10.04
CA ILE A 114 8.34 18.05 10.81
C ILE A 114 8.61 18.55 12.23
N LYS A 115 8.98 19.83 12.40
CA LYS A 115 9.19 20.42 13.74
C LYS A 115 7.92 20.37 14.60
N THR A 116 6.76 20.62 14.00
CA THR A 116 5.47 20.53 14.69
C THR A 116 5.15 19.09 15.06
N PHE A 117 5.35 18.17 14.13
CA PHE A 117 5.14 16.75 14.31
C PHE A 117 5.96 16.20 15.48
N LYS A 118 7.30 16.39 15.45
CA LYS A 118 8.21 15.95 16.52
C LYS A 118 7.89 16.55 17.89
N ARG A 119 7.29 17.74 17.93
CA ARG A 119 6.84 18.35 19.20
C ARG A 119 5.56 17.69 19.71
N LEU A 120 4.62 17.39 18.81
CA LEU A 120 3.37 16.73 19.18
C LEU A 120 3.59 15.26 19.58
N GLU A 121 4.46 14.56 18.87
CA GLU A 121 4.86 13.18 19.16
C GLU A 121 5.49 13.05 20.55
N ARG A 122 6.47 13.90 20.90
CA ARG A 122 7.09 13.91 22.25
C ARG A 122 6.12 14.20 23.40
N ASN A 123 5.00 14.87 23.10
CA ASN A 123 3.99 15.23 24.09
C ASN A 123 2.76 14.32 24.01
N ALA A 124 2.81 13.25 23.20
CA ALA A 124 1.71 12.31 23.09
C ALA A 124 1.48 11.62 24.43
N THR A 125 0.24 11.61 24.89
CA THR A 125 -0.26 10.77 25.99
C THR A 125 -1.42 9.93 25.50
N GLU A 126 -1.71 8.79 26.13
CA GLU A 126 -2.88 7.98 25.79
C GLU A 126 -4.15 8.85 25.75
N GLU A 127 -4.29 9.78 26.71
CA GLU A 127 -5.40 10.74 26.78
C GLU A 127 -5.41 11.77 25.63
N LYS A 128 -4.25 12.12 25.05
CA LYS A 128 -4.10 13.21 24.07
C LYS A 128 -3.89 12.71 22.64
N ILE A 129 -3.63 11.41 22.44
CA ILE A 129 -3.18 10.86 21.17
C ILE A 129 -4.19 11.11 20.06
N ASP A 130 -5.48 10.97 20.32
CA ASP A 130 -6.51 11.16 19.31
C ASP A 130 -6.64 12.63 18.87
N ALA A 131 -6.55 13.56 19.82
CA ALA A 131 -6.52 14.99 19.51
C ALA A 131 -5.28 15.37 18.68
N ILE A 132 -4.12 14.79 19.01
CA ILE A 132 -2.87 14.96 18.26
C ILE A 132 -3.02 14.41 16.84
N ARG A 133 -3.55 13.18 16.70
CA ARG A 133 -3.79 12.53 15.41
C ARG A 133 -4.70 13.36 14.51
N GLN A 134 -5.80 13.87 15.06
CA GLN A 134 -6.72 14.75 14.33
C GLN A 134 -6.05 16.07 13.90
N SER A 135 -5.23 16.66 14.78
CA SER A 135 -4.48 17.89 14.45
C SER A 135 -3.47 17.67 13.32
N LEU A 136 -2.73 16.56 13.37
CA LEU A 136 -1.74 16.22 12.36
C LEU A 136 -2.37 15.88 11.02
N SER A 137 -3.45 15.09 11.01
CA SER A 137 -4.19 14.80 9.78
C SER A 137 -4.71 16.08 9.12
N ARG A 138 -5.32 16.99 9.89
CA ARG A 138 -5.77 18.30 9.37
C ARG A 138 -4.62 19.10 8.78
N LYS A 139 -3.48 19.17 9.47
CA LYS A 139 -2.31 19.88 8.98
C LYS A 139 -1.75 19.26 7.71
N TYR A 140 -1.67 17.92 7.64
CA TYR A 140 -1.26 17.20 6.44
C TYR A 140 -2.17 17.54 5.26
N ASN A 141 -3.49 17.42 5.44
CA ASN A 141 -4.49 17.67 4.40
C ASN A 141 -4.50 19.13 3.94
N SER A 142 -4.04 20.08 4.76
CA SER A 142 -3.87 21.49 4.34
C SER A 142 -2.68 21.71 3.38
N LEU A 143 -1.67 20.83 3.40
CA LEU A 143 -0.46 20.93 2.58
C LEU A 143 -0.58 20.20 1.23
N VAL A 144 -1.54 19.29 1.12
CA VAL A 144 -1.80 18.47 -0.07
C VAL A 144 -3.14 18.86 -0.68
N SER A 145 -3.12 19.44 -1.88
CA SER A 145 -4.35 19.80 -2.61
C SER A 145 -4.72 18.69 -3.60
N PHE A 146 -5.86 18.06 -3.39
CA PHE A 146 -6.33 16.93 -4.21
C PHE A 146 -6.56 17.33 -5.68
N ASP A 147 -7.31 18.40 -5.95
CA ASP A 147 -7.65 18.79 -7.32
C ASP A 147 -6.41 19.18 -8.14
N LYS A 148 -5.46 19.89 -7.51
CA LYS A 148 -4.17 20.21 -8.15
C LYS A 148 -3.39 18.94 -8.47
N THR A 149 -3.43 17.95 -7.57
CA THR A 149 -2.76 16.66 -7.76
C THR A 149 -3.39 15.87 -8.90
N VAL A 150 -4.72 15.81 -8.98
CA VAL A 150 -5.45 15.17 -10.09
C VAL A 150 -4.96 15.75 -11.43
N ALA A 151 -5.00 17.09 -11.57
CA ALA A 151 -4.66 17.76 -12.81
C ALA A 151 -3.18 17.56 -13.21
N GLN A 152 -2.27 17.54 -12.22
CA GLN A 152 -0.86 17.25 -12.47
C GLN A 152 -0.65 15.80 -12.90
N GLN A 153 -1.27 14.85 -12.19
CA GLN A 153 -1.08 13.44 -12.50
C GLN A 153 -1.65 13.05 -13.85
N TYR A 154 -2.81 13.59 -14.26
CA TYR A 154 -3.34 13.34 -15.61
C TYR A 154 -2.37 13.74 -16.74
N LYS A 155 -1.53 14.77 -16.53
CA LYS A 155 -0.54 15.20 -17.52
C LYS A 155 0.66 14.26 -17.62
N ILE A 156 1.07 13.68 -16.48
CA ILE A 156 2.27 12.83 -16.39
C ILE A 156 1.90 11.37 -16.67
N ASN A 157 0.84 10.91 -16.02
CA ASN A 157 0.33 9.57 -16.01
C ASN A 157 -1.15 9.62 -16.40
N PRO A 158 -1.52 9.51 -17.69
CA PRO A 158 -2.91 9.62 -18.15
C PRO A 158 -3.72 8.36 -17.83
N TYR A 159 -3.58 7.84 -16.61
CA TYR A 159 -4.29 6.68 -16.12
C TYR A 159 -5.79 6.96 -16.04
N HIS A 160 -6.55 5.89 -16.22
CA HIS A 160 -7.98 5.88 -15.96
C HIS A 160 -8.23 6.16 -14.46
N HIS A 161 -9.46 6.50 -14.06
CA HIS A 161 -9.87 6.51 -12.66
C HIS A 161 -9.09 7.37 -11.62
N TRP A 162 -8.20 8.29 -12.02
CA TRP A 162 -7.51 9.21 -11.08
C TRP A 162 -8.48 9.94 -10.14
N LYS A 163 -9.63 10.39 -10.68
CA LYS A 163 -10.70 11.02 -9.88
C LYS A 163 -11.21 10.07 -8.79
N THR A 164 -11.48 8.81 -9.13
CA THR A 164 -11.95 7.79 -8.19
C THR A 164 -10.87 7.47 -7.16
N PHE A 165 -9.62 7.23 -7.59
CA PHE A 165 -8.50 6.97 -6.68
C PHE A 165 -8.27 8.11 -5.68
N LEU A 166 -8.28 9.36 -6.14
CA LEU A 166 -8.07 10.53 -5.28
C LEU A 166 -9.29 10.89 -4.43
N SER A 167 -10.50 10.48 -4.84
CA SER A 167 -11.69 10.61 -3.99
C SER A 167 -11.61 9.78 -2.72
N LEU A 168 -10.79 8.72 -2.69
CA LEU A 168 -10.54 7.89 -1.50
C LEU A 168 -9.95 8.69 -0.34
N GLU A 169 -9.36 9.85 -0.61
CA GLU A 169 -8.85 10.73 0.44
C GLU A 169 -9.96 11.34 1.31
N ARG A 170 -11.22 11.27 0.86
CA ARG A 170 -12.40 11.61 1.68
C ARG A 170 -12.82 10.47 2.60
N ASN A 171 -12.37 9.24 2.35
CA ASN A 171 -12.63 8.10 3.21
C ASN A 171 -11.64 8.10 4.38
N THR A 172 -12.14 8.06 5.60
CA THR A 172 -11.31 8.16 6.82
C THR A 172 -10.23 7.08 6.91
N LYS A 173 -10.49 5.87 6.38
CA LYS A 173 -9.54 4.77 6.36
C LYS A 173 -8.43 4.98 5.33
N PHE A 174 -8.77 5.48 4.14
CA PHE A 174 -7.83 5.64 3.03
C PHE A 174 -7.19 7.04 2.96
N ASN A 175 -7.62 8.01 3.78
CA ASN A 175 -7.03 9.33 3.85
C ASN A 175 -5.57 9.26 4.31
N THR A 176 -4.67 9.86 3.52
CA THR A 176 -3.22 9.80 3.75
C THR A 176 -2.79 10.50 5.04
N GLY A 177 -3.41 11.64 5.37
CA GLY A 177 -3.17 12.34 6.63
C GLY A 177 -3.56 11.52 7.85
N ASN A 178 -4.67 10.77 7.78
CA ASN A 178 -5.09 9.85 8.82
C ASN A 178 -4.14 8.65 8.95
N ILE A 179 -3.64 8.11 7.83
CA ILE A 179 -2.66 7.02 7.86
C ILE A 179 -1.37 7.49 8.54
N LEU A 180 -0.85 8.67 8.17
CA LEU A 180 0.31 9.27 8.82
C LEU A 180 0.09 9.52 10.31
N ALA A 181 -1.10 10.00 10.68
CA ALA A 181 -1.44 10.20 12.08
C ALA A 181 -1.47 8.87 12.86
N LYS A 182 -1.96 7.79 12.25
CA LYS A 182 -1.99 6.46 12.87
C LYS A 182 -0.60 5.85 13.06
N SER A 183 0.35 6.17 12.20
CA SER A 183 1.73 5.67 12.33
C SER A 183 2.51 6.29 13.49
N ILE A 184 1.89 7.22 14.23
CA ILE A 184 2.43 7.73 15.50
C ILE A 184 2.24 6.65 16.56
N TYR A 185 3.37 6.06 16.97
CA TYR A 185 3.44 5.14 18.10
C TYR A 185 3.99 5.84 19.33
N TYR A 186 3.71 5.25 20.49
CA TYR A 186 4.07 5.76 21.81
C TYR A 186 5.50 5.39 22.24
N THR A 187 6.27 4.72 21.40
CA THR A 187 7.51 4.05 21.82
C THR A 187 8.76 4.83 21.43
N ASP A 188 9.73 4.88 22.36
CA ASP A 188 11.09 5.44 22.29
C ASP A 188 11.99 4.87 21.17
N CYS A 189 11.44 4.49 20.02
CA CYS A 189 12.18 3.83 18.98
C CYS A 189 12.73 4.84 17.97
N ASP A 190 14.05 4.85 17.81
CA ASP A 190 14.83 5.46 16.73
C ASP A 190 14.44 5.01 15.30
N SER A 191 13.31 4.31 15.13
CA SER A 191 12.80 3.99 13.79
C SER A 191 12.43 5.30 13.10
N PRO A 192 13.03 5.60 11.93
CA PRO A 192 12.71 6.83 11.23
C PRO A 192 11.23 6.75 10.84
N LEU A 193 10.42 7.67 11.38
CA LEU A 193 9.00 7.93 11.08
C LEU A 193 8.55 7.57 9.65
N ASN A 194 9.46 7.74 8.68
CA ASN A 194 9.34 7.33 7.30
C ASN A 194 8.91 5.86 7.14
N ASP A 195 9.55 4.90 7.82
CA ASP A 195 9.36 3.48 7.54
C ASP A 195 8.03 2.96 8.09
N ASN A 196 7.61 3.43 9.28
CA ASN A 196 6.29 3.10 9.86
C ASN A 196 5.16 3.72 9.03
N PHE A 197 5.29 4.98 8.64
CA PHE A 197 4.30 5.63 7.80
C PHE A 197 4.18 4.95 6.44
N ILE A 198 5.30 4.69 5.75
CA ILE A 198 5.28 4.06 4.43
C ILE A 198 4.71 2.65 4.52
N THR A 199 5.04 1.89 5.56
CA THR A 199 4.44 0.57 5.80
C THR A 199 2.93 0.66 5.97
N GLU A 200 2.42 1.52 6.85
CA GLU A 200 0.97 1.70 7.06
C GLU A 200 0.26 2.25 5.82
N TYR A 201 0.93 3.14 5.10
CA TYR A 201 0.47 3.68 3.83
C TYR A 201 0.27 2.59 2.79
N LEU A 202 1.28 1.75 2.56
CA LEU A 202 1.20 0.65 1.62
C LEU A 202 0.17 -0.41 2.08
N LYS A 203 0.20 -0.82 3.36
CA LYS A 203 -0.79 -1.75 3.94
C LYS A 203 -2.22 -1.26 3.73
N THR A 204 -2.45 0.04 3.77
CA THR A 204 -3.78 0.61 3.55
C THR A 204 -4.09 0.76 2.07
N LYS A 205 -3.21 1.40 1.31
CA LYS A 205 -3.46 1.85 -0.05
C LYS A 205 -3.41 0.73 -1.08
N CYS A 206 -2.78 -0.40 -0.78
CA CYS A 206 -2.84 -1.58 -1.64
C CYS A 206 -4.30 -2.07 -1.84
N LYS A 207 -5.21 -1.77 -0.90
CA LYS A 207 -6.65 -2.09 -1.01
C LYS A 207 -7.47 -1.04 -1.77
N SER A 208 -6.83 0.03 -2.26
CA SER A 208 -7.54 1.17 -2.87
C SER A 208 -8.28 0.77 -4.13
N GLY A 209 -7.74 -0.13 -4.95
CA GLY A 209 -8.43 -0.62 -6.16
C GLY A 209 -9.74 -1.33 -5.83
N LEU A 210 -9.74 -2.20 -4.81
CA LEU A 210 -10.97 -2.83 -4.30
C LEU A 210 -11.98 -1.79 -3.80
N GLN A 211 -11.52 -0.78 -3.07
CA GLN A 211 -12.38 0.31 -2.62
C GLN A 211 -12.92 1.16 -3.78
N MET A 212 -12.12 1.39 -4.82
CA MET A 212 -12.54 2.10 -6.03
C MET A 212 -13.64 1.33 -6.78
N ALA A 213 -13.50 0.01 -6.93
CA ALA A 213 -14.53 -0.84 -7.54
C ALA A 213 -15.85 -0.82 -6.76
N MET A 214 -15.78 -0.74 -5.42
CA MET A 214 -17.00 -0.55 -4.61
C MET A 214 -17.70 0.79 -4.88
N MET A 215 -16.97 1.82 -5.33
CA MET A 215 -17.48 3.17 -5.56
C MET A 215 -17.89 3.45 -7.01
N ASP A 216 -17.33 2.73 -7.98
CA ASP A 216 -17.52 2.96 -9.41
C ASP A 216 -17.64 1.62 -10.14
N ASP A 217 -18.84 1.31 -10.64
CA ASP A 217 -19.16 0.04 -11.28
C ASP A 217 -18.39 -0.20 -12.59
N LYS A 218 -17.78 0.86 -13.14
CA LYS A 218 -16.91 0.79 -14.33
C LYS A 218 -15.55 0.19 -14.05
N ILE A 219 -15.16 0.07 -12.78
CA ILE A 219 -13.86 -0.48 -12.38
C ILE A 219 -14.06 -1.95 -12.06
N LYS A 220 -13.47 -2.84 -12.87
CA LYS A 220 -13.41 -4.27 -12.58
C LYS A 220 -12.06 -4.66 -12.01
N ILE A 221 -12.08 -5.70 -11.18
CA ILE A 221 -10.92 -6.27 -10.52
C ILE A 221 -10.74 -7.69 -11.04
N HIS A 222 -9.54 -7.98 -11.55
CA HIS A 222 -9.13 -9.33 -11.90
C HIS A 222 -8.11 -9.80 -10.86
N PHE A 223 -8.49 -10.77 -10.04
CA PHE A 223 -7.67 -11.28 -8.95
C PHE A 223 -7.08 -12.63 -9.32
N LEU A 224 -5.76 -12.67 -9.51
CA LEU A 224 -5.00 -13.87 -9.82
C LEU A 224 -4.72 -14.64 -8.52
N LEU A 225 -5.22 -15.88 -8.44
CA LEU A 225 -5.07 -16.79 -7.31
C LEU A 225 -3.86 -17.72 -7.44
N ASP A 226 -3.14 -17.65 -8.55
CA ASP A 226 -1.93 -18.41 -8.81
C ASP A 226 -0.93 -18.30 -7.65
N ASP A 227 -0.46 -19.45 -7.18
CA ASP A 227 0.50 -19.60 -6.08
C ASP A 227 0.03 -19.04 -4.71
N ILE A 228 -1.27 -18.79 -4.54
CA ILE A 228 -1.86 -18.37 -3.26
C ILE A 228 -2.44 -19.59 -2.53
N SER A 229 -2.08 -19.75 -1.25
CA SER A 229 -2.70 -20.74 -0.36
C SER A 229 -3.80 -20.09 0.49
N ASP A 230 -5.05 -20.52 0.30
CA ASP A 230 -6.20 -20.06 1.10
C ASP A 230 -5.97 -20.23 2.61
N THR A 231 -5.41 -21.37 3.02
CA THR A 231 -5.08 -21.66 4.42
C THR A 231 -4.14 -20.61 5.01
N TRP A 232 -3.11 -20.22 4.24
CA TRP A 232 -2.16 -19.20 4.68
C TRP A 232 -2.80 -17.81 4.72
N VAL A 233 -3.74 -17.54 3.83
CA VAL A 233 -4.49 -16.28 3.83
C VAL A 233 -5.41 -16.19 5.04
N VAL A 234 -6.20 -17.23 5.32
CA VAL A 234 -7.18 -17.27 6.41
C VAL A 234 -6.49 -17.20 7.77
N TYR A 235 -5.53 -18.09 8.04
CA TYR A 235 -4.82 -18.13 9.33
C TYR A 235 -3.71 -17.09 9.46
N LYS A 236 -3.46 -16.30 8.40
CA LYS A 236 -2.46 -15.22 8.38
C LYS A 236 -1.03 -15.72 8.64
N TYR A 237 -0.69 -16.94 8.23
CA TYR A 237 0.65 -17.52 8.44
C TYR A 237 1.76 -16.73 7.76
N LEU A 238 1.46 -16.05 6.64
CA LEU A 238 2.37 -15.12 5.98
C LEU A 238 1.68 -13.77 5.78
N GLU A 239 2.31 -12.71 6.31
CA GLU A 239 1.84 -11.35 6.09
C GLU A 239 2.28 -10.86 4.71
N SER A 240 1.35 -10.82 3.76
CA SER A 240 1.56 -10.23 2.44
C SER A 240 0.43 -9.24 2.10
N TYR A 241 0.73 -8.28 1.21
CA TYR A 241 -0.29 -7.36 0.71
C TYR A 241 -1.41 -8.12 0.00
N THR A 242 -1.06 -9.08 -0.87
CA THR A 242 -2.04 -9.90 -1.60
C THR A 242 -2.96 -10.68 -0.67
N SER A 243 -2.44 -11.33 0.38
CA SER A 243 -3.29 -12.00 1.36
C SER A 243 -4.18 -11.00 2.11
N SER A 244 -3.67 -9.81 2.41
CA SER A 244 -4.43 -8.73 3.05
C SER A 244 -5.52 -8.14 2.15
N GLU A 245 -5.26 -8.07 0.85
CA GLU A 245 -6.21 -7.67 -0.19
C GLU A 245 -7.30 -8.71 -0.37
N LEU A 246 -6.96 -10.00 -0.43
CA LEU A 246 -7.94 -11.07 -0.57
C LEU A 246 -8.87 -11.15 0.64
N ARG A 247 -8.32 -11.02 1.87
CA ARG A 247 -9.14 -10.87 3.08
C ARG A 247 -10.00 -9.60 3.07
N PHE A 248 -9.50 -8.51 2.49
CA PHE A 248 -10.30 -7.29 2.33
C PHE A 248 -11.43 -7.50 1.33
N ALA A 249 -11.19 -8.21 0.23
CA ALA A 249 -12.22 -8.60 -0.73
C ALA A 249 -13.29 -9.48 -0.07
N PHE A 250 -12.90 -10.52 0.68
CA PHE A 250 -13.82 -11.39 1.41
C PHE A 250 -14.74 -10.61 2.38
N ARG A 251 -14.18 -9.67 3.15
CA ARG A 251 -14.96 -8.83 4.07
C ARG A 251 -15.93 -7.88 3.37
N ASN A 252 -15.66 -7.52 2.12
CA ASN A 252 -16.50 -6.62 1.34
C ASN A 252 -17.17 -7.35 0.16
N ARG A 253 -17.26 -8.69 0.22
CA ARG A 253 -17.65 -9.53 -0.91
C ARG A 253 -18.99 -9.13 -1.53
N THR A 254 -19.97 -8.79 -0.69
CA THR A 254 -21.30 -8.33 -1.13
C THR A 254 -21.24 -7.05 -1.96
N ALA A 255 -20.38 -6.09 -1.60
CA ALA A 255 -20.22 -4.83 -2.33
C ALA A 255 -19.37 -4.98 -3.60
N LEU A 256 -18.62 -6.08 -3.70
CA LEU A 256 -17.74 -6.42 -4.82
C LEU A 256 -18.39 -7.42 -5.79
N THR A 257 -19.58 -7.95 -5.50
CA THR A 257 -20.32 -8.86 -6.37
C THR A 257 -20.48 -8.25 -7.76
N GLY A 258 -20.11 -9.00 -8.81
CA GLY A 258 -20.15 -8.55 -10.21
C GLY A 258 -19.05 -7.52 -10.58
N LYS A 259 -18.08 -7.30 -9.69
CA LYS A 259 -16.97 -6.35 -9.89
C LYS A 259 -15.59 -6.98 -9.71
N ILE A 260 -15.50 -8.07 -8.96
CA ILE A 260 -14.28 -8.87 -8.83
C ILE A 260 -14.45 -10.23 -9.51
N PHE A 261 -13.45 -10.60 -10.30
CA PHE A 261 -13.36 -11.87 -11.00
C PHE A 261 -12.08 -12.57 -10.59
N PHE A 262 -12.16 -13.87 -10.30
CA PHE A 262 -11.04 -14.67 -9.80
C PHE A 262 -10.52 -15.58 -10.90
N TYR A 263 -9.20 -15.72 -10.97
CA TYR A 263 -8.54 -16.54 -11.96
C TYR A 263 -7.53 -17.47 -11.30
N ASN A 264 -7.45 -18.71 -11.78
CA ASN A 264 -6.39 -19.65 -11.42
C ASN A 264 -5.83 -20.23 -12.72
N LYS A 265 -4.54 -20.01 -12.97
CA LYS A 265 -3.86 -20.36 -14.23
C LYS A 265 -4.57 -19.79 -15.44
N GLY A 266 -5.05 -18.54 -15.34
CA GLY A 266 -5.75 -17.80 -16.40
C GLY A 266 -7.22 -18.19 -16.65
N ARG A 267 -7.71 -19.26 -16.03
CA ARG A 267 -9.11 -19.69 -16.10
C ARG A 267 -9.93 -18.99 -15.05
N GLN A 268 -11.12 -18.51 -15.41
CA GLN A 268 -12.01 -17.90 -14.43
C GLN A 268 -12.56 -18.98 -13.48
N VAL A 269 -12.51 -18.71 -12.18
CA VAL A 269 -12.99 -19.61 -11.12
C VAL A 269 -13.97 -18.89 -10.20
N ALA A 270 -14.73 -19.66 -9.42
CA ALA A 270 -15.58 -19.11 -8.37
C ALA A 270 -14.72 -18.38 -7.30
N PRO A 271 -15.28 -17.45 -6.52
CA PRO A 271 -14.57 -16.86 -5.39
C PRO A 271 -14.01 -17.91 -4.41
N PRO A 272 -12.83 -17.68 -3.79
CA PRO A 272 -12.22 -18.64 -2.86
C PRO A 272 -13.15 -19.08 -1.71
N TRP A 273 -13.95 -18.15 -1.20
CA TRP A 273 -14.92 -18.41 -0.13
C TRP A 273 -16.16 -19.18 -0.57
N GLU A 274 -16.39 -19.35 -1.88
CA GLU A 274 -17.41 -20.26 -2.41
C GLU A 274 -16.81 -21.65 -2.69
N GLN A 275 -15.54 -21.69 -3.10
CA GLN A 275 -14.81 -22.95 -3.32
C GLN A 275 -14.51 -23.69 -2.01
N ASN A 276 -14.21 -22.96 -0.94
CA ASN A 276 -13.89 -23.53 0.37
C ASN A 276 -14.53 -22.71 1.51
N SER A 277 -15.86 -22.74 1.58
CA SER A 277 -16.62 -21.94 2.55
C SER A 277 -16.22 -22.24 4.00
N THR A 278 -16.05 -23.52 4.36
CA THR A 278 -15.67 -23.94 5.72
C THR A 278 -14.38 -23.27 6.18
N LEU A 279 -13.33 -23.25 5.35
CA LEU A 279 -12.08 -22.59 5.70
C LEU A 279 -12.25 -21.07 5.84
N TRP A 280 -12.97 -20.43 4.91
CA TRP A 280 -13.14 -18.98 4.92
C TRP A 280 -14.05 -18.48 6.05
N GLU A 281 -14.92 -19.33 6.59
CA GLU A 281 -15.72 -19.05 7.80
C GLU A 281 -14.87 -18.93 9.07
N GLU A 282 -13.71 -19.61 9.12
CA GLU A 282 -12.75 -19.50 10.23
C GLU A 282 -11.98 -18.17 10.23
N TYR A 283 -12.09 -17.37 9.16
CA TYR A 283 -11.43 -16.08 9.10
C TYR A 283 -12.12 -15.05 10.01
N HIS A 284 -11.48 -14.75 11.14
CA HIS A 284 -11.90 -13.67 12.02
C HIS A 284 -10.99 -12.42 11.89
N PRO A 285 -11.56 -11.23 11.55
CA PRO A 285 -10.80 -9.99 11.54
C PRO A 285 -10.48 -9.53 12.97
N LYS A 286 -9.32 -8.90 13.20
CA LYS A 286 -8.94 -8.41 14.54
C LYS A 286 -9.99 -7.49 15.21
N SER A 287 -10.84 -6.81 14.44
CA SER A 287 -11.92 -5.97 15.00
C SER A 287 -13.09 -6.76 15.59
N SER A 288 -13.17 -8.09 15.40
CA SER A 288 -14.14 -8.96 16.07
C SER A 288 -13.60 -9.56 17.36
N GLU A 289 -12.33 -9.33 17.70
CA GLU A 289 -11.69 -9.84 18.93
C GLU A 289 -11.85 -8.87 20.12
N SER A 290 -12.36 -7.65 19.91
CA SER A 290 -12.70 -6.70 20.97
C SER A 290 -14.15 -6.87 21.44
N ASN A 291 -14.42 -7.99 22.10
CA ASN A 291 -15.40 -8.17 23.19
C ASN A 291 -15.46 -9.65 23.58
N PRO A 292 -14.61 -10.14 24.50
CA PRO A 292 -15.06 -11.18 25.42
C PRO A 292 -15.93 -10.48 26.47
N SER A 293 -17.24 -10.55 26.27
CA SER A 293 -18.21 -10.35 27.34
C SER A 293 -17.98 -11.44 28.40
N ALA A 294 -17.45 -11.04 29.56
CA ALA A 294 -17.67 -11.65 30.87
C ALA A 294 -17.40 -10.59 31.95
#